data_AF-A0AAW2IBE0-F1
#
_entry.id   AF-A0AAW2IBE0-F1
#
_cell.length_a   1.000
_cell.length_b   1.000
_cell.length_c   1.000
_cell.angle_alpha   90.00
_cell.angle_beta   90.00
_cell.angle_gamma   90.00
#
_symmetry.space_group_name_H-M   'P 1'
#
loop_
_entity.id
_entity.type
_entity.pdbx_description
1 polymer ?
#
loop_
_entity_poly.entity_id
_entity_poly.type
_entity_poly.pdbx_seq_one_letter_code
_entity_poly.pdbx_strand_id
1 'polypeptide(L)'
;MLSRIFRDDVENKQANRKRQIDTLKVFNDNVTEIKEDAEYRVDFIAGDIPMCLHISLPLEFPNEKPQIIVQPPVQHPWVNDRAETKNAPGLLNFTVHSDLGRVVQVIIREFQNRPPPVITMGHTSNPSTSGLPVPPVVCSVPELLTLSISELQLINEDDDYLDEFIMSLRLYQDYSELVDRRINEVEAIARDNLSKQGKLEKLRKKVIKRVEQAQKLKTSFDEKHKEYEKLCERYHPESIREVLRLAAIQSDEESEMIAERFLNNEIDIEQFLNQYIEKRKISQIRKTKEEKLSNQLKELQKAGY
;
A
#
# COMPACT_ATOMS: atom_id res chain seq x y z
N MET A 1 16.98 24.04 -4.20
CA MET A 1 17.76 22.77 -4.18
C MET A 1 16.98 21.63 -3.52
N LEU A 2 16.36 21.83 -2.35
CA LEU A 2 15.53 20.81 -1.69
C LEU A 2 14.36 20.29 -2.54
N SER A 3 13.65 21.15 -3.27
CA SER A 3 12.54 20.74 -4.16
C SER A 3 12.98 19.86 -5.34
N ARG A 4 14.21 20.04 -5.85
CA ARG A 4 14.81 19.14 -6.83
C ARG A 4 15.23 17.82 -6.17
N ILE A 5 15.87 17.86 -5.00
CA ILE A 5 16.27 16.66 -4.26
C ILE A 5 15.06 15.78 -3.91
N PHE A 6 13.96 16.36 -3.43
CA PHE A 6 12.72 15.61 -3.15
C PHE A 6 12.04 15.08 -4.40
N ARG A 7 12.07 15.83 -5.51
CA ARG A 7 11.52 15.38 -6.79
C ARG A 7 12.36 14.26 -7.41
N ASP A 8 13.68 14.40 -7.37
CA ASP A 8 14.64 13.41 -7.83
C ASP A 8 14.52 12.14 -6.97
N ASP A 9 14.33 12.25 -5.65
CA ASP A 9 14.09 11.10 -4.77
C ASP A 9 12.77 10.37 -5.09
N VAL A 10 11.69 11.10 -5.39
CA VAL A 10 10.40 10.50 -5.75
C VAL A 10 10.46 9.84 -7.13
N GLU A 11 11.05 10.49 -8.13
CA GLU A 11 11.24 9.94 -9.47
C GLU A 11 12.16 8.71 -9.44
N ASN A 12 13.21 8.73 -8.62
CA ASN A 12 14.13 7.60 -8.45
C ASN A 12 13.47 6.42 -7.69
N LYS A 13 12.61 6.70 -6.70
CA LYS A 13 11.78 5.68 -6.04
C LYS A 13 10.80 5.01 -7.01
N GLN A 14 10.10 5.79 -7.84
CA GLN A 14 9.20 5.26 -8.86
C GLN A 14 9.94 4.45 -9.92
N ALA A 15 11.10 4.92 -10.39
CA ALA A 15 11.94 4.20 -11.33
C ALA A 15 12.42 2.85 -10.75
N ASN A 16 12.83 2.81 -9.48
CA ASN A 16 13.27 1.57 -8.84
C ASN A 16 12.11 0.59 -8.64
N ARG A 17 10.92 1.06 -8.21
CA ARG A 17 9.70 0.23 -8.15
C ARG A 17 9.42 -0.40 -9.52
N LYS A 18 9.36 0.41 -10.57
CA LYS A 18 9.06 -0.04 -11.93
C LYS A 18 10.07 -1.09 -12.40
N ARG A 19 11.37 -0.85 -12.18
CA ARG A 19 12.43 -1.80 -12.50
C ARG A 19 12.20 -3.16 -11.80
N GLN A 20 11.85 -3.17 -10.52
CA GLN A 20 11.57 -4.43 -9.82
C GLN A 20 10.31 -5.14 -10.33
N ILE A 21 9.26 -4.41 -10.69
CA ILE A 21 8.06 -4.97 -11.34
C ILE A 21 8.43 -5.58 -12.70
N ASP A 22 9.28 -4.91 -13.48
CA ASP A 22 9.77 -5.44 -14.75
C ASP A 22 10.55 -6.73 -14.53
N THR A 23 11.41 -6.81 -13.50
CA THR A 23 12.09 -8.08 -13.17
C THR A 23 11.10 -9.20 -12.83
N LEU A 24 10.01 -8.89 -12.12
CA LEU A 24 8.96 -9.86 -11.80
C LEU A 24 8.35 -10.44 -13.08
N LYS A 25 7.97 -9.57 -14.03
CA LYS A 25 7.37 -9.95 -15.31
C LYS A 25 8.35 -10.67 -16.25
N VAL A 26 9.65 -10.39 -16.14
CA VAL A 26 10.69 -11.02 -16.99
C VAL A 26 11.13 -12.40 -16.48
N PHE A 27 11.25 -12.59 -15.18
CA PHE A 27 11.80 -13.83 -14.60
C PHE A 27 10.74 -14.89 -14.27
N ASN A 28 9.45 -14.55 -14.35
CA ASN A 28 8.36 -15.45 -14.00
C ASN A 28 7.34 -15.49 -15.15
N ASP A 29 6.88 -16.69 -15.48
CA ASP A 29 5.82 -16.87 -16.46
C ASP A 29 4.44 -16.65 -15.83
N ASN A 30 3.42 -16.38 -16.64
CA ASN A 30 2.02 -16.22 -16.21
C ASN A 30 1.79 -15.15 -15.12
N VAL A 31 2.51 -14.03 -15.20
CA VAL A 31 2.26 -12.87 -14.31
C VAL A 31 1.04 -12.11 -14.80
N THR A 32 0.02 -12.02 -13.96
CA THR A 32 -1.19 -11.21 -14.16
C THR A 32 -1.15 -9.98 -13.25
N GLU A 33 -1.32 -8.80 -13.84
CA GLU A 33 -1.45 -7.55 -13.11
C GLU A 33 -2.90 -7.36 -12.65
N ILE A 34 -3.12 -7.36 -11.34
CA ILE A 34 -4.45 -7.20 -10.73
C ILE A 34 -4.72 -5.71 -10.50
N LYS A 35 -3.70 -4.99 -10.00
CA LYS A 35 -3.74 -3.56 -9.78
C LYS A 35 -2.40 -2.95 -10.13
N GLU A 36 -2.44 -1.95 -11.01
CA GLU A 36 -1.26 -1.25 -11.49
C GLU A 36 -0.36 -0.76 -10.34
N ASP A 37 0.93 -1.04 -10.46
CA ASP A 37 1.99 -0.69 -9.51
C ASP A 37 1.81 -1.21 -8.06
N ALA A 38 0.85 -2.10 -7.82
CA ALA A 38 0.46 -2.50 -6.46
C ALA A 38 0.23 -4.00 -6.26
N GLU A 39 -0.48 -4.69 -7.15
CA GLU A 39 -0.89 -6.09 -6.92
C GLU A 39 -0.72 -6.95 -8.18
N TYR A 40 -0.04 -8.08 -8.00
CA TYR A 40 0.28 -9.02 -9.06
C TYR A 40 -0.03 -10.45 -8.61
N ARG A 41 -0.36 -11.31 -9.56
CA ARG A 41 -0.56 -12.75 -9.35
C ARG A 41 0.32 -13.53 -10.31
N VAL A 42 0.96 -14.59 -9.82
CA VAL A 42 1.79 -15.48 -10.64
C VAL A 42 1.26 -16.89 -10.50
N ASP A 43 0.79 -17.46 -11.60
CA ASP A 43 0.26 -18.83 -11.63
C ASP A 43 1.33 -19.83 -12.04
N PHE A 44 1.41 -20.94 -11.32
CA PHE A 44 2.38 -22.01 -11.58
C PHE A 44 1.81 -23.36 -11.14
N ILE A 45 2.45 -24.43 -11.56
CA ILE A 45 2.11 -25.80 -11.16
C ILE A 45 3.26 -26.34 -10.34
N ALA A 46 2.96 -26.95 -9.18
CA ALA A 46 3.91 -27.66 -8.33
C ALA A 46 3.45 -29.11 -8.16
N GLY A 47 4.19 -30.06 -8.74
CA GLY A 47 3.70 -31.42 -8.93
C GLY A 47 2.50 -31.42 -9.89
N ASP A 48 1.33 -31.83 -9.40
CA ASP A 48 0.05 -31.80 -10.14
C ASP A 48 -0.93 -30.73 -9.59
N ILE A 49 -0.46 -29.88 -8.66
CA ILE A 49 -1.31 -28.92 -7.96
C ILE A 49 -1.16 -27.55 -8.62
N PRO A 50 -2.24 -26.95 -9.16
CA PRO A 50 -2.21 -25.56 -9.61
C PRO A 50 -2.12 -24.65 -8.38
N MET A 51 -1.14 -23.77 -8.37
CA MET A 51 -0.86 -22.84 -7.30
C MET A 51 -0.73 -21.42 -7.85
N CYS A 52 -0.92 -20.43 -7.00
CA CYS A 52 -0.59 -19.06 -7.34
C CYS A 52 0.07 -18.32 -6.17
N LEU A 53 0.95 -17.39 -6.52
CA LEU A 53 1.48 -16.39 -5.59
C LEU A 53 0.75 -15.07 -5.83
N HIS A 54 0.16 -14.51 -4.78
CA HIS A 54 -0.36 -13.16 -4.76
C HIS A 54 0.69 -12.23 -4.15
N ILE A 55 1.17 -11.28 -4.93
CA ILE A 55 2.21 -10.32 -4.56
C ILE A 55 1.57 -8.95 -4.38
N SER A 56 1.72 -8.38 -3.19
CA SER A 56 1.27 -7.03 -2.87
C SER A 56 2.47 -6.14 -2.55
N LEU A 57 2.57 -5.01 -3.27
CA LEU A 57 3.64 -4.03 -3.15
C LEU A 57 3.16 -2.86 -2.27
N PRO A 58 3.71 -2.68 -1.06
CA PRO A 58 3.35 -1.55 -0.20
C PRO A 58 3.75 -0.21 -0.82
N LEU A 59 3.19 0.90 -0.32
CA LEU A 59 3.44 2.24 -0.87
C LEU A 59 4.94 2.62 -0.86
N GLU A 60 5.68 2.22 0.18
CA GLU A 60 7.12 2.49 0.31
C GLU A 60 8.02 1.44 -0.38
N PHE A 61 7.47 0.49 -1.14
CA PHE A 61 8.26 -0.47 -1.91
C PHE A 61 9.21 0.26 -2.91
N PRO A 62 10.50 -0.15 -3.02
CA PRO A 62 11.13 -1.33 -2.43
C PRO A 62 11.81 -1.13 -1.06
N ASN A 63 11.66 0.04 -0.41
CA ASN A 63 12.20 0.25 0.95
C ASN A 63 11.47 -0.60 1.98
N GLU A 64 10.17 -0.80 1.77
CA GLU A 64 9.37 -1.80 2.46
C GLU A 64 9.26 -3.05 1.58
N LYS A 65 9.52 -4.22 2.17
CA LYS A 65 9.51 -5.50 1.45
C LYS A 65 8.08 -5.87 0.97
N PRO A 66 7.96 -6.63 -0.13
CA PRO A 66 6.66 -7.03 -0.64
C PRO A 66 6.02 -8.08 0.28
N GLN A 67 4.70 -8.18 0.22
CA GLN A 67 3.95 -9.27 0.82
C GLN A 67 3.65 -10.31 -0.25
N ILE A 68 3.91 -11.59 0.04
CA ILE A 68 3.69 -12.69 -0.90
C ILE A 68 2.90 -13.79 -0.20
N ILE A 69 1.72 -14.09 -0.70
CA ILE A 69 0.80 -15.10 -0.18
C ILE A 69 0.65 -16.22 -1.20
N VAL A 70 0.74 -17.48 -0.75
CA VAL A 70 0.53 -18.65 -1.61
C VAL A 70 -0.89 -19.18 -1.50
N GLN A 71 -1.49 -19.55 -2.62
CA GLN A 71 -2.77 -20.24 -2.68
C GLN A 71 -2.66 -21.50 -3.56
N PRO A 72 -3.31 -22.62 -3.19
CA PRO A 72 -4.02 -22.85 -1.93
C PRO A 72 -3.07 -22.83 -0.71
N PRO A 73 -3.57 -22.65 0.53
CA PRO A 73 -2.73 -22.66 1.73
C PRO A 73 -1.95 -23.96 1.87
N VAL A 74 -0.66 -23.88 2.21
CA VAL A 74 0.23 -25.05 2.29
C VAL A 74 1.02 -25.09 3.59
N GLN A 75 1.39 -26.29 4.02
CA GLN A 75 2.30 -26.47 5.14
C GLN A 75 3.75 -26.51 4.63
N HIS A 76 4.50 -25.45 4.87
CA HIS A 76 5.89 -25.34 4.40
C HIS A 76 6.70 -24.45 5.36
N PRO A 77 8.00 -24.73 5.62
CA PRO A 77 8.82 -23.91 6.52
C PRO A 77 8.89 -22.43 6.15
N TRP A 78 8.76 -22.11 4.86
CA TRP A 78 8.75 -20.72 4.37
C TRP A 78 7.41 -20.00 4.55
N VAL A 79 6.34 -20.73 4.88
CA VAL A 79 4.96 -20.25 4.89
C VAL A 79 4.43 -20.28 6.33
N ASN A 80 3.75 -19.22 6.77
CA ASN A 80 3.11 -19.16 8.08
C ASN A 80 1.64 -19.65 8.04
N ASP A 81 0.98 -19.66 9.20
CA ASP A 81 -0.43 -20.08 9.34
C ASP A 81 -1.44 -19.26 8.51
N ARG A 82 -1.02 -18.12 7.95
CA ARG A 82 -1.83 -17.26 7.07
C ARG A 82 -1.50 -17.42 5.59
N ALA A 83 -0.79 -18.49 5.23
CA ALA A 83 -0.30 -18.76 3.88
C ALA A 83 0.68 -17.69 3.33
N GLU A 84 1.31 -16.92 4.21
CA GLU A 84 2.26 -15.88 3.82
C GLU A 84 3.69 -16.43 3.80
N THR A 85 4.41 -16.24 2.69
CA THR A 85 5.75 -16.78 2.42
C THR A 85 6.88 -16.01 3.12
N LYS A 86 6.66 -15.56 4.36
CA LYS A 86 7.55 -14.65 5.10
C LYS A 86 8.94 -15.20 5.39
N ASN A 87 9.09 -16.51 5.49
CA ASN A 87 10.33 -17.15 5.93
C ASN A 87 11.22 -17.61 4.76
N ALA A 88 10.86 -17.27 3.51
CA ALA A 88 11.73 -17.51 2.37
C ALA A 88 13.03 -16.67 2.50
N PRO A 89 14.23 -17.24 2.33
CA PRO A 89 15.50 -16.54 2.58
C PRO A 89 15.65 -15.20 1.82
N GLY A 90 15.21 -15.16 0.55
CA GLY A 90 15.25 -13.96 -0.28
C GLY A 90 14.26 -12.87 0.17
N LEU A 91 13.18 -13.24 0.85
CA LEU A 91 12.18 -12.30 1.38
C LEU A 91 12.50 -11.86 2.82
N LEU A 92 13.13 -12.73 3.62
CA LEU A 92 13.63 -12.41 4.95
C LEU A 92 14.71 -11.32 4.89
N ASN A 93 15.66 -11.46 3.97
CA ASN A 93 16.78 -10.55 3.78
C ASN A 93 16.55 -9.57 2.64
N PHE A 94 15.28 -9.25 2.35
CA PHE A 94 14.93 -8.36 1.26
C PHE A 94 15.45 -6.94 1.53
N THR A 95 16.07 -6.35 0.52
CA THR A 95 16.59 -4.98 0.53
C THR A 95 16.16 -4.25 -0.75
N VAL A 96 16.36 -2.93 -0.78
CA VAL A 96 16.10 -2.09 -1.97
C VAL A 96 16.89 -2.51 -3.22
N HIS A 97 17.95 -3.28 -3.06
CA HIS A 97 18.80 -3.80 -4.13
C HIS A 97 18.50 -5.26 -4.47
N SER A 98 17.55 -5.88 -3.77
CA SER A 98 17.07 -7.22 -4.09
C SER A 98 16.32 -7.21 -5.42
N ASP A 99 16.30 -8.36 -6.08
CA ASP A 99 15.60 -8.57 -7.34
C ASP A 99 14.30 -9.32 -7.06
N LEU A 100 13.17 -8.61 -7.14
CA LEU A 100 11.84 -9.19 -6.86
C LEU A 100 11.58 -10.42 -7.73
N GLY A 101 11.88 -10.33 -9.03
CA GLY A 101 11.65 -11.43 -9.95
C GLY A 101 12.40 -12.70 -9.55
N ARG A 102 13.66 -12.60 -9.15
CA ARG A 102 14.44 -13.73 -8.65
C ARG A 102 13.94 -14.26 -7.32
N VAL A 103 13.52 -13.39 -6.40
CA VAL A 103 12.95 -13.82 -5.12
C VAL A 103 11.70 -14.67 -5.35
N VAL A 104 10.77 -14.20 -6.19
CA VAL A 104 9.56 -14.94 -6.55
C VAL A 104 9.91 -16.25 -7.27
N GLN A 105 10.84 -16.21 -8.22
CA GLN A 105 11.27 -17.40 -8.97
C GLN A 105 11.86 -18.48 -8.05
N VAL A 106 12.65 -18.09 -7.04
CA VAL A 106 13.20 -19.03 -6.05
C VAL A 106 12.09 -19.67 -5.21
N ILE A 107 11.08 -18.89 -4.81
CA ILE A 107 9.92 -19.43 -4.07
C ILE A 107 9.15 -20.43 -4.93
N ILE A 108 8.86 -20.09 -6.18
CA ILE A 108 8.18 -20.98 -7.12
C ILE A 108 8.99 -22.27 -7.32
N ARG A 109 10.31 -22.16 -7.52
CA ARG A 109 11.18 -23.31 -7.69
C ARG A 109 11.24 -24.21 -6.46
N GLU A 110 11.24 -23.65 -5.25
CA GLU A 110 11.19 -24.45 -4.03
C GLU A 110 9.92 -25.30 -4.00
N PHE A 111 8.77 -24.70 -4.30
CA PHE A 111 7.50 -25.43 -4.34
C PHE A 111 7.45 -26.44 -5.49
N GLN A 112 8.05 -26.16 -6.64
CA GLN A 112 8.12 -27.12 -7.75
C GLN A 112 9.04 -28.31 -7.44
N ASN A 113 10.20 -28.05 -6.83
CA ASN A 113 11.17 -29.08 -6.47
C ASN A 113 10.71 -29.91 -5.26
N ARG A 114 9.97 -29.30 -4.34
CA ARG A 114 9.43 -29.92 -3.13
C ARG A 114 7.97 -29.50 -2.95
N PRO A 115 7.03 -30.12 -3.68
CA PRO A 115 5.61 -29.79 -3.61
C PRO A 115 5.11 -29.87 -2.17
N PRO A 116 4.70 -28.73 -1.57
CA PRO A 116 4.27 -28.72 -0.18
C PRO A 116 2.86 -29.32 -0.06
N PRO A 117 2.55 -30.07 1.01
CA PRO A 117 1.21 -30.57 1.24
C PRO A 117 0.26 -29.39 1.43
N VAL A 118 -0.80 -29.37 0.63
CA VAL A 118 -1.89 -28.40 0.76
C VAL A 118 -2.57 -28.66 2.09
N ILE A 119 -2.78 -27.60 2.87
CA ILE A 119 -3.62 -27.66 4.06
C ILE A 119 -5.05 -27.80 3.53
N THR A 120 -5.46 -29.05 3.32
CA THR A 120 -6.87 -29.38 3.21
C THR A 120 -7.45 -29.12 4.59
N MET A 121 -7.96 -27.90 4.81
CA MET A 121 -8.97 -27.69 5.83
C MET A 121 -10.03 -28.74 5.53
N GLY A 122 -10.12 -29.79 6.35
CA GLY A 122 -11.11 -30.85 6.17
C GLY A 122 -12.47 -30.18 5.97
N HIS A 123 -13.02 -30.34 4.76
CA HIS A 123 -14.34 -29.88 4.35
C HIS A 123 -14.84 -28.59 5.04
N THR A 124 -14.30 -27.44 4.65
CA THR A 124 -15.05 -26.18 4.76
C THR A 124 -15.30 -25.65 3.36
N SER A 125 -16.24 -26.30 2.66
CA SER A 125 -16.99 -25.61 1.61
C SER A 125 -17.63 -24.36 2.23
N ASN A 126 -17.36 -23.20 1.64
CA ASN A 126 -18.12 -21.94 1.68
C ASN A 126 -18.86 -21.56 2.99
N PRO A 127 -18.58 -20.39 3.60
CA PRO A 127 -19.35 -19.87 4.73
C PRO A 127 -20.66 -19.21 4.25
N SER A 128 -21.50 -20.01 3.59
CA SER A 128 -22.85 -19.62 3.19
C SER A 128 -23.78 -20.83 3.10
N THR A 129 -23.74 -21.70 4.10
CA THR A 129 -24.90 -22.52 4.48
C THR A 129 -24.80 -22.86 5.96
N SER A 130 -25.71 -22.29 6.73
CA SER A 130 -26.21 -22.84 7.98
C SER A 130 -26.60 -24.31 7.76
N GLY A 131 -25.71 -25.23 8.12
CA GLY A 131 -25.96 -26.66 8.04
C GLY A 131 -25.45 -27.32 9.30
N LEU A 132 -26.36 -27.95 10.03
CA LEU A 132 -26.02 -28.96 11.03
C LEU A 132 -25.11 -30.02 10.38
N PRO A 133 -24.22 -30.69 11.15
CA PRO A 133 -23.42 -31.79 10.62
C PRO A 133 -24.35 -32.81 9.94
N VAL A 134 -24.07 -33.23 8.71
CA VAL A 134 -24.90 -34.24 8.04
C VAL A 134 -24.72 -35.57 8.80
N PRO A 135 -25.79 -36.28 9.19
CA PRO A 135 -25.65 -37.54 9.90
C PRO A 135 -24.94 -38.58 9.01
N PRO A 136 -24.04 -39.39 9.57
CA PRO A 136 -23.40 -40.46 8.81
C PRO A 136 -24.46 -41.48 8.35
N VAL A 137 -24.40 -41.89 7.08
CA VAL A 137 -25.24 -42.98 6.55
C VAL A 137 -24.80 -44.28 7.22
N VAL A 138 -25.67 -44.86 8.04
CA VAL A 138 -25.41 -46.12 8.74
C VAL A 138 -25.77 -47.28 7.81
N CYS A 139 -24.81 -48.17 7.50
CA CYS A 139 -25.07 -49.37 6.69
C CYS A 139 -25.48 -50.60 7.51
N SER A 140 -25.49 -50.53 8.84
CA SER A 140 -25.87 -51.63 9.73
C SER A 140 -26.28 -51.14 11.12
N VAL A 141 -27.37 -51.69 11.68
CA VAL A 141 -27.84 -51.43 13.06
C VAL A 141 -27.76 -52.74 13.85
N PRO A 142 -26.58 -53.08 14.42
CA PRO A 142 -26.36 -54.35 15.11
C PRO A 142 -27.27 -54.58 16.33
N GLU A 143 -27.80 -53.51 16.93
CA GLU A 143 -28.74 -53.54 18.06
C GLU A 143 -30.04 -54.30 17.72
N LEU A 144 -30.46 -54.31 16.45
CA LEU A 144 -31.63 -55.07 15.98
C LEU A 144 -31.45 -56.59 16.11
N LEU A 145 -30.21 -57.10 16.07
CA LEU A 145 -29.93 -58.54 16.16
C LEU A 145 -30.11 -59.10 17.58
N THR A 146 -30.25 -58.21 18.57
CA THR A 146 -30.37 -58.58 19.98
C THR A 146 -31.80 -58.60 20.49
N LEU A 147 -32.76 -58.18 19.66
CA LEU A 147 -34.18 -58.08 20.00
C LEU A 147 -34.94 -59.37 19.63
N SER A 148 -35.99 -59.67 20.40
CA SER A 148 -36.90 -60.77 20.12
C SER A 148 -37.83 -60.47 18.92
N ILE A 149 -38.39 -61.52 18.32
CA ILE A 149 -39.31 -61.38 17.17
C ILE A 149 -40.54 -60.52 17.52
N SER A 150 -41.04 -60.64 18.75
CA SER A 150 -42.18 -59.84 19.24
C SER A 150 -41.82 -58.36 19.41
N GLU A 151 -40.61 -58.04 19.87
CA GLU A 151 -40.12 -56.66 19.98
C GLU A 151 -39.84 -56.05 18.59
N LEU A 152 -39.32 -56.84 17.65
CA LEU A 152 -39.12 -56.41 16.26
C LEU A 152 -40.46 -56.17 15.53
N GLN A 153 -41.49 -56.98 15.80
CA GLN A 153 -42.84 -56.72 15.31
C GLN A 153 -43.40 -55.43 15.89
N LEU A 154 -43.18 -55.18 17.19
CA LEU A 154 -43.61 -53.95 17.83
C LEU A 154 -42.91 -52.70 17.25
N ILE A 155 -41.60 -52.76 17.00
CA ILE A 155 -40.84 -51.68 16.32
C ILE A 155 -41.36 -51.42 14.90
N ASN A 156 -41.87 -52.44 14.21
CA ASN A 156 -42.36 -52.31 12.85
C ASN A 156 -43.83 -51.86 12.76
N GLU A 157 -44.61 -52.06 13.83
CA GLU A 157 -46.05 -51.75 13.87
C GLU A 157 -46.36 -50.44 14.61
N ASP A 158 -45.47 -49.99 15.51
CA ASP A 158 -45.64 -48.79 16.34
C ASP A 158 -44.51 -47.77 16.09
N ASP A 159 -44.86 -46.63 15.50
CA ASP A 159 -43.92 -45.54 15.18
C ASP A 159 -43.33 -44.88 16.43
N ASP A 160 -44.08 -44.79 17.54
CA ASP A 160 -43.59 -44.18 18.78
C ASP A 160 -42.53 -45.08 19.43
N TYR A 161 -42.72 -46.40 19.35
CA TYR A 161 -41.74 -47.39 19.83
C TYR A 161 -40.49 -47.45 18.94
N LEU A 162 -40.66 -47.24 17.64
CA LEU A 162 -39.54 -47.08 16.69
C LEU A 162 -38.72 -45.83 17.02
N ASP A 163 -39.35 -44.69 17.29
CA ASP A 163 -38.67 -43.46 17.66
C ASP A 163 -37.92 -43.61 18.99
N GLU A 164 -38.53 -44.25 19.99
CA GLU A 164 -37.86 -44.55 21.27
C GLU A 164 -36.64 -45.47 21.06
N PHE A 165 -36.76 -46.48 20.21
CA PHE A 165 -35.64 -47.34 19.83
C PHE A 165 -34.54 -46.53 19.12
N ILE A 166 -34.87 -45.68 18.15
CA ILE A 166 -33.90 -44.82 17.44
C ILE A 166 -33.19 -43.89 18.43
N MET A 167 -33.92 -43.27 19.36
CA MET A 167 -33.35 -42.40 20.39
C MET A 167 -32.42 -43.14 21.36
N SER A 168 -32.66 -44.44 21.56
CA SER A 168 -31.79 -45.30 22.38
C SER A 168 -30.47 -45.68 21.70
N LEU A 169 -30.38 -45.57 20.37
CA LEU A 169 -29.17 -45.92 19.62
C LEU A 169 -28.02 -44.96 19.98
N ARG A 170 -26.83 -45.53 20.25
CA ARG A 170 -25.61 -44.76 20.54
C ARG A 170 -25.29 -43.76 19.44
N LEU A 171 -25.52 -44.12 18.19
CA LEU A 171 -25.31 -43.25 17.03
C LEU A 171 -26.19 -41.99 17.09
N TYR A 172 -27.45 -42.12 17.51
CA TYR A 172 -28.36 -41.00 17.67
C TYR A 172 -27.92 -40.11 18.84
N GLN A 173 -27.56 -40.73 19.98
CA GLN A 173 -27.08 -40.02 21.17
C GLN A 173 -25.80 -39.22 20.87
N ASP A 174 -24.78 -39.86 20.27
CA ASP A 174 -23.51 -39.21 19.89
C ASP A 174 -23.74 -38.04 18.93
N TYR A 175 -24.65 -38.20 17.98
CA TYR A 175 -25.00 -37.15 17.02
C TYR A 175 -25.79 -36.00 17.69
N SER A 176 -26.75 -36.31 18.56
CA SER A 176 -27.50 -35.30 19.30
C SER A 176 -26.57 -34.47 20.21
N GLU A 177 -25.66 -35.13 20.92
CA GLU A 177 -24.65 -34.45 21.74
C GLU A 177 -23.74 -33.55 20.90
N LEU A 178 -23.38 -34.00 19.69
CA LEU A 178 -22.59 -33.19 18.76
C LEU A 178 -23.35 -31.94 18.33
N VAL A 179 -24.65 -32.08 18.00
CA VAL A 179 -25.52 -30.96 17.63
C VAL A 179 -25.61 -29.94 18.78
N ASP A 180 -25.90 -30.39 20.00
CA ASP A 180 -25.99 -29.52 21.17
C ASP A 180 -24.67 -28.80 21.46
N ARG A 181 -23.54 -29.52 21.34
CA ARG A 181 -22.21 -28.93 21.48
C ARG A 181 -21.98 -27.82 20.45
N ARG A 182 -22.35 -28.04 19.19
CA ARG A 182 -22.24 -27.03 18.13
C ARG A 182 -23.14 -25.83 18.37
N ILE A 183 -24.37 -26.04 18.82
CA ILE A 183 -25.29 -24.95 19.16
C ILE A 183 -24.68 -24.07 20.25
N ASN A 184 -24.17 -24.68 21.32
CA ASN A 184 -23.53 -23.98 22.42
C ASN A 184 -22.25 -23.21 21.98
N GLU A 185 -21.43 -23.82 21.12
CA GLU A 185 -20.25 -23.17 20.54
C GLU A 185 -20.62 -21.94 19.70
N VAL A 186 -21.62 -22.08 18.81
CA VAL A 186 -22.10 -20.97 17.97
C VAL A 186 -22.65 -19.84 18.83
N GLU A 187 -23.43 -20.17 19.85
CA GLU A 187 -23.99 -19.18 20.77
C GLU A 187 -22.90 -18.44 21.56
N ALA A 188 -21.89 -19.17 22.06
CA ALA A 188 -20.75 -18.59 22.76
C ALA A 188 -19.97 -17.63 21.85
N ILE A 189 -19.71 -18.03 20.60
CA ILE A 189 -19.03 -17.19 19.60
C ILE A 189 -19.87 -15.95 19.28
N ALA A 190 -21.18 -16.10 19.11
CA ALA A 190 -22.08 -14.98 18.82
C ALA A 190 -22.09 -13.96 19.98
N ARG A 191 -22.15 -14.42 21.24
CA ARG A 191 -22.06 -13.56 22.43
C ARG A 191 -20.72 -12.84 22.53
N ASP A 192 -19.62 -13.55 22.30
CA ASP A 192 -18.28 -12.97 22.33
C ASP A 192 -18.10 -11.91 21.22
N ASN A 193 -18.56 -12.20 20.00
CA ASN A 193 -18.57 -11.24 18.90
C ASN A 193 -19.37 -9.98 19.23
N LEU A 194 -20.57 -10.14 19.81
CA LEU A 194 -21.41 -9.02 20.23
C LEU A 194 -20.73 -8.18 21.32
N SER A 195 -20.03 -8.82 22.27
CA SER A 195 -19.28 -8.13 23.33
C SER A 195 -18.15 -7.25 22.76
N LYS A 196 -17.53 -7.67 21.66
CA LYS A 196 -16.42 -6.96 20.99
C LYS A 196 -16.90 -5.80 20.13
N GLN A 197 -18.15 -5.84 19.63
CA GLN A 197 -18.70 -4.84 18.71
C GLN A 197 -18.53 -3.40 19.23
N GLY A 198 -18.96 -3.13 20.47
CA GLY A 198 -18.91 -1.77 21.02
C GLY A 198 -17.48 -1.21 21.16
N LYS A 199 -16.50 -2.06 21.51
CA LYS A 199 -15.09 -1.66 21.58
C LYS A 199 -14.52 -1.38 20.19
N LEU A 200 -14.84 -2.22 19.21
CA LEU A 200 -14.42 -2.05 17.82
C LEU A 200 -14.99 -0.78 17.20
N GLU A 201 -16.27 -0.48 17.42
CA GLU A 201 -16.90 0.76 16.94
C GLU A 201 -16.25 2.01 17.55
N LYS A 202 -15.96 2.00 18.86
CA LYS A 202 -15.25 3.10 19.53
C LYS A 202 -13.85 3.29 18.96
N LEU A 203 -13.09 2.21 18.73
CA LEU A 203 -11.75 2.26 18.15
C LEU A 203 -11.82 2.78 16.71
N ARG A 204 -12.75 2.28 15.89
CA ARG A 204 -12.98 2.74 14.52
C ARG A 204 -13.25 4.25 14.48
N LYS A 205 -14.16 4.76 15.33
CA LYS A 205 -14.44 6.20 15.44
C LYS A 205 -13.20 7.01 15.84
N LYS A 206 -12.37 6.51 16.77
CA LYS A 206 -11.11 7.17 17.15
C LYS A 206 -10.10 7.23 15.99
N VAL A 207 -9.96 6.13 15.24
CA VAL A 207 -9.06 6.07 14.07
C VAL A 207 -9.50 7.06 13.01
N ILE A 208 -10.80 7.07 12.66
CA ILE A 208 -11.35 8.02 11.68
C ILE A 208 -11.05 9.46 12.11
N LYS A 209 -11.33 9.82 13.38
CA LYS A 209 -11.05 11.16 13.90
C LYS A 209 -9.56 11.53 13.82
N ARG A 210 -8.66 10.58 14.12
CA ARG A 210 -7.20 10.82 14.05
C ARG A 210 -6.72 10.99 12.60
N VAL A 211 -7.27 10.22 11.67
CA VAL A 211 -6.98 10.35 10.23
C VAL A 211 -7.46 11.70 9.71
N GLU A 212 -8.67 12.13 10.06
CA GLU A 212 -9.18 13.46 9.69
C GLU A 212 -8.31 14.59 10.25
N GLN A 213 -7.84 14.48 11.50
CA GLN A 213 -6.91 15.43 12.09
C GLN A 213 -5.58 15.46 11.34
N ALA A 214 -4.98 14.29 11.08
CA ALA A 214 -3.72 14.19 10.35
C ALA A 214 -3.84 14.80 8.95
N GLN A 215 -4.95 14.55 8.24
CA GLN A 215 -5.21 15.13 6.93
C GLN A 215 -5.29 16.66 6.98
N LYS A 216 -6.00 17.22 7.97
CA LYS A 216 -6.06 18.69 8.16
C LYS A 216 -4.68 19.30 8.44
N LEU A 217 -3.89 18.67 9.31
CA LEU A 217 -2.53 19.12 9.59
C LEU A 217 -1.65 19.04 8.35
N LYS A 218 -1.75 17.97 7.57
CA LYS A 218 -1.01 17.80 6.31
C LYS A 218 -1.34 18.91 5.32
N THR A 219 -2.63 19.17 5.08
CA THR A 219 -3.04 20.26 4.17
C THR A 219 -2.49 21.61 4.62
N SER A 220 -2.59 21.93 5.92
CA SER A 220 -2.03 23.18 6.46
C SER A 220 -0.50 23.25 6.35
N PHE A 221 0.19 22.13 6.54
CA PHE A 221 1.64 22.04 6.35
C PHE A 221 2.03 22.27 4.89
N ASP A 222 1.37 21.58 3.96
CA ASP A 222 1.63 21.68 2.53
C ASP A 222 1.42 23.13 2.02
N GLU A 223 0.37 23.81 2.51
CA GLU A 223 0.11 25.23 2.20
C GLU A 223 1.23 26.14 2.70
N LYS A 224 1.63 26.01 3.97
CA LYS A 224 2.71 26.81 4.55
C LYS A 224 4.05 26.51 3.91
N HIS A 225 4.30 25.25 3.56
CA HIS A 225 5.52 24.83 2.89
C HIS A 225 5.61 25.45 1.50
N LYS A 226 4.50 25.46 0.74
CA LYS A 226 4.45 26.13 -0.56
C LYS A 226 4.69 27.63 -0.47
N GLU A 227 4.18 28.29 0.57
CA GLU A 227 4.48 29.70 0.83
C GLU A 227 5.96 29.92 1.16
N TYR A 228 6.52 29.06 2.02
CA TYR A 228 7.93 29.07 2.37
C TYR A 228 8.84 28.86 1.15
N GLU A 229 8.52 27.92 0.26
CA GLU A 229 9.27 27.68 -0.97
C GLU A 229 9.28 28.91 -1.88
N LYS A 230 8.12 29.55 -2.09
CA LYS A 230 8.01 30.80 -2.86
C LYS A 230 8.86 31.91 -2.25
N LEU A 231 8.86 32.04 -0.93
CA LEU A 231 9.70 33.01 -0.23
C LEU A 231 11.19 32.68 -0.41
N CYS A 232 11.56 31.40 -0.28
CA CYS A 232 12.93 30.95 -0.51
C CYS A 232 13.40 31.26 -1.93
N GLU A 233 12.58 31.00 -2.94
CA GLU A 233 12.90 31.33 -4.34
C GLU A 233 13.02 32.84 -4.55
N ARG A 234 12.08 33.63 -4.01
CA ARG A 234 12.07 35.09 -4.14
C ARG A 234 13.27 35.75 -3.47
N TYR A 235 13.65 35.27 -2.29
CA TYR A 235 14.74 35.84 -1.49
C TYR A 235 16.05 35.07 -1.66
N HIS A 236 16.11 34.10 -2.57
CA HIS A 236 17.35 33.44 -2.91
C HIS A 236 18.35 34.48 -3.44
N PRO A 237 19.62 34.47 -3.00
CA PRO A 237 20.59 35.49 -3.39
C PRO A 237 20.77 35.63 -4.92
N GLU A 238 20.76 34.52 -5.65
CA GLU A 238 20.78 34.53 -7.13
C GLU A 238 19.53 35.17 -7.74
N SER A 239 18.34 34.93 -7.16
CA SER A 239 17.11 35.55 -7.64
C SER A 239 17.14 37.06 -7.39
N ILE A 240 17.63 37.50 -6.24
CA ILE A 240 17.81 38.93 -5.93
C ILE A 240 18.80 39.56 -6.92
N ARG A 241 19.92 38.89 -7.20
CA ARG A 241 20.91 39.35 -8.18
C ARG A 241 20.28 39.49 -9.57
N GLU A 242 19.54 38.49 -10.03
CA GLU A 242 18.93 38.53 -11.36
C GLU A 242 17.84 39.61 -11.46
N VAL A 243 17.00 39.78 -10.45
CA VAL A 243 16.03 40.89 -10.41
C VAL A 243 16.74 42.24 -10.45
N LEU A 244 17.86 42.39 -9.74
CA LEU A 244 18.63 43.62 -9.73
C LEU A 244 19.28 43.90 -11.10
N ARG A 245 19.76 42.85 -11.78
CA ARG A 245 20.29 42.92 -13.15
C ARG A 245 19.23 43.40 -14.14
N LEU A 246 18.05 42.76 -14.13
CA LEU A 246 16.93 43.13 -14.98
C LEU A 246 16.47 44.57 -14.71
N ALA A 247 16.37 44.96 -13.43
CA ALA A 247 16.01 46.31 -13.04
C ALA A 247 17.06 47.37 -13.43
N ALA A 248 18.34 46.99 -13.55
CA ALA A 248 19.40 47.86 -14.05
C ALA A 248 19.26 48.07 -15.57
N ILE A 249 19.10 46.99 -16.33
CA ILE A 249 18.86 47.02 -17.78
C ILE A 249 17.63 47.88 -18.10
N GLN A 250 16.51 47.61 -17.44
CA GLN A 250 15.27 48.36 -17.64
C GLN A 250 15.44 49.86 -17.36
N SER A 251 16.13 50.24 -16.26
CA SER A 251 16.38 51.66 -16.00
C SER A 251 17.33 52.31 -17.00
N ASP A 252 18.22 51.54 -17.62
CA ASP A 252 19.12 52.02 -18.67
C ASP A 252 18.33 52.28 -19.96
N GLU A 253 17.52 51.31 -20.39
CA GLU A 253 16.59 51.45 -21.52
C GLU A 253 15.63 52.64 -21.33
N GLU A 254 15.08 52.80 -20.12
CA GLU A 254 14.23 53.95 -19.80
C GLU A 254 14.99 55.29 -19.88
N SER A 255 16.30 55.31 -19.61
CA SER A 255 17.12 56.50 -19.79
C SER A 255 17.42 56.79 -21.26
N GLU A 256 17.61 55.76 -22.08
CA GLU A 256 17.73 55.89 -23.54
C GLU A 256 16.43 56.41 -24.16
N MET A 257 15.27 55.91 -23.72
CA MET A 257 13.97 56.45 -24.16
C MET A 257 13.82 57.95 -23.80
N ILE A 258 14.30 58.38 -22.64
CA ILE A 258 14.28 59.81 -22.27
C ILE A 258 15.19 60.62 -23.21
N ALA A 259 16.34 60.07 -23.61
CA ALA A 259 17.23 60.71 -24.57
C ALA A 259 16.61 60.81 -25.97
N GLU A 260 15.96 59.74 -26.44
CA GLU A 260 15.24 59.73 -27.73
C GLU A 260 14.13 60.78 -27.76
N ARG A 261 13.34 60.89 -26.68
CA ARG A 261 12.29 61.91 -26.54
C ARG A 261 12.83 63.32 -26.65
N PHE A 262 13.98 63.59 -26.04
CA PHE A 262 14.64 64.88 -26.15
C PHE A 262 15.11 65.16 -27.59
N LEU A 263 15.72 64.17 -28.26
CA LEU A 263 16.15 64.30 -29.65
C LEU A 263 14.99 64.53 -30.63
N ASN A 264 13.81 63.98 -30.32
CA ASN A 264 12.58 64.17 -31.08
C ASN A 264 11.87 65.51 -30.76
N ASN A 265 12.44 66.36 -29.90
CA ASN A 265 11.84 67.60 -29.38
C ASN A 265 10.51 67.38 -28.63
N GLU A 266 10.29 66.20 -28.04
CA GLU A 266 9.10 65.91 -27.21
C GLU A 266 9.18 66.53 -25.81
N ILE A 267 10.40 66.75 -25.31
CA ILE A 267 10.68 67.32 -23.99
C ILE A 267 11.74 68.43 -24.09
N ASP A 268 11.68 69.41 -23.18
CA ASP A 268 12.67 70.49 -23.10
C ASP A 268 13.96 70.07 -22.37
N ILE A 269 14.97 70.95 -22.40
CA ILE A 269 16.28 70.67 -21.80
C ILE A 269 16.23 70.52 -20.27
N GLU A 270 15.36 71.25 -19.60
CA GLU A 270 15.27 71.23 -18.14
C GLU A 270 14.59 69.94 -17.66
N GLN A 271 13.54 69.50 -18.36
CA GLN A 271 12.89 68.22 -18.16
C GLN A 271 13.82 67.04 -18.49
N PHE A 272 14.57 67.12 -19.60
CA PHE A 272 15.54 66.12 -19.97
C PHE A 272 16.60 65.93 -18.89
N LEU A 273 17.26 67.01 -18.46
CA LEU A 273 18.33 66.93 -17.46
C LEU A 273 17.82 66.33 -16.14
N ASN A 274 16.65 66.77 -15.65
CA ASN A 274 16.08 66.25 -14.43
C ASN A 274 15.75 64.75 -14.51
N GLN A 275 15.08 64.32 -15.58
CA GLN A 275 14.67 62.91 -15.72
C GLN A 275 15.86 61.99 -16.04
N TYR A 276 16.74 62.40 -16.96
CA TYR A 276 17.86 61.59 -17.42
C TYR A 276 18.90 61.36 -16.33
N ILE A 277 19.27 62.42 -15.59
CA ILE A 277 20.26 62.30 -14.50
C ILE A 277 19.73 61.38 -13.40
N GLU A 278 18.48 61.55 -12.97
CA GLU A 278 17.87 60.68 -11.97
C GLU A 278 17.81 59.23 -12.45
N LYS A 279 17.44 58.99 -13.72
CA LYS A 279 17.36 57.64 -14.27
C LYS A 279 18.72 56.97 -14.40
N ARG A 280 19.72 57.68 -14.92
CA ARG A 280 21.10 57.19 -15.03
C ARG A 280 21.72 56.92 -13.67
N LYS A 281 21.44 57.76 -12.67
CA LYS A 281 21.86 57.53 -11.28
C LYS A 281 21.28 56.22 -10.73
N ILE A 282 19.98 55.97 -10.93
CA ILE A 282 19.34 54.71 -10.51
C ILE A 282 19.94 53.51 -11.24
N SER A 283 20.12 53.60 -12.57
CA SER A 283 20.76 52.55 -13.39
C SER A 283 22.15 52.19 -12.86
N GLN A 284 22.99 53.21 -12.66
CA GLN A 284 24.35 53.01 -12.17
C GLN A 284 24.40 52.43 -10.75
N ILE A 285 23.52 52.87 -9.84
CA ILE A 285 23.43 52.30 -8.48
C ILE A 285 23.02 50.83 -8.53
N ARG A 286 22.02 50.47 -9.35
CA ARG A 286 21.56 49.08 -9.48
C ARG A 286 22.64 48.19 -10.08
N LYS A 287 23.29 48.64 -11.17
CA LYS A 287 24.40 47.94 -11.80
C LYS A 287 25.56 47.70 -10.84
N THR A 288 26.00 48.73 -10.11
CA THR A 288 27.08 48.60 -9.13
C THR A 288 26.72 47.62 -8.01
N LYS A 289 25.47 47.64 -7.54
CA LYS A 289 25.01 46.70 -6.49
C LYS A 289 24.92 45.27 -7.02
N GLU A 290 24.50 45.07 -8.27
CA GLU A 290 24.46 43.75 -8.93
C GLU A 290 25.86 43.17 -9.07
N GLU A 291 26.83 43.95 -9.57
CA GLU A 291 28.21 43.51 -9.74
C GLU A 291 28.84 43.12 -8.40
N LYS A 292 28.62 43.90 -7.35
CA LYS A 292 29.09 43.59 -6.00
C LYS A 292 28.50 42.28 -5.47
N LEU A 293 27.18 42.10 -5.60
CA LEU A 293 26.51 40.86 -5.17
C LEU A 293 26.99 39.66 -5.99
N SER A 294 27.16 39.82 -7.30
CA SER A 294 27.70 38.79 -8.20
C SER A 294 29.09 38.32 -7.77
N ASN A 295 29.97 39.25 -7.41
CA ASN A 295 31.30 38.91 -6.93
C ASN A 295 31.26 38.20 -5.58
N GLN A 296 30.47 38.69 -4.63
CA GLN A 296 30.29 38.04 -3.32
C GLN A 296 29.76 36.61 -3.46
N LEU A 297 28.78 36.38 -4.35
CA LEU A 297 28.23 35.05 -4.59
C LEU A 297 29.25 34.10 -5.21
N LYS A 298 30.06 34.58 -6.17
CA LYS A 298 31.16 33.79 -6.74
C LYS A 298 32.22 33.44 -5.70
N GLU A 299 32.55 34.36 -4.80
CA GLU A 299 33.49 34.10 -3.71
C GLU A 299 32.96 33.05 -2.72
N LEU A 300 31.68 33.14 -2.35
CA LEU A 300 31.03 32.16 -1.49
C LEU A 300 31.01 30.76 -2.13
N GLN A 301 30.66 30.69 -3.42
CA GLN A 301 30.67 29.43 -4.17
C GLN A 301 32.08 28.81 -4.24
N LYS A 302 33.12 29.64 -4.42
CA LYS A 302 34.52 29.17 -4.39
C LYS A 302 34.93 28.68 -3.00
N ALA A 303 34.39 29.28 -1.94
CA ALA A 303 34.62 28.88 -0.56
C ALA A 303 33.80 27.64 -0.13
N GLY A 304 32.96 27.10 -1.02
CA GLY A 304 32.17 25.88 -0.78
C GLY A 304 30.88 26.10 0.01
N TYR A 305 30.38 27.34 0.04
CA TYR A 305 29.09 27.70 0.65
C TYR A 305 27.97 27.80 -0.39
#